data_AF-A0A4P7BF49-F1
#
_entry.id   AF-A0A4P7BF49-F1
#
_cell.length_a   1.000
_cell.length_b   1.000
_cell.length_c   1.000
_cell.angle_alpha   90.00
_cell.angle_beta   90.00
_cell.angle_gamma   90.00
#
_symmetry.space_group_name_H-M   'P 1'
#
loop_
_entity.id
_entity.type
_entity.pdbx_description
1 polymer ?
#
loop_
_entity_poly.entity_id
_entity_poly.type
_entity_poly.pdbx_seq_one_letter_code
_entity_poly.pdbx_strand_id
1 'polypeptide(L)'
;MNQIDPKQSPTTEQRYQPAGLYLVQLDPQSVVDGVRYDDTYLADEIRTCGTMRETCPVCGDGHLQLVLRQKSVRIPHLFCLECTRCFGAFLEDGTPALIE
;
A
#
# COMPACT_ATOMS: atom_id res chain seq x y z
N MET A 1 -29.59 2.19 46.73
CA MET A 1 -29.16 1.39 45.57
C MET A 1 -29.14 2.33 44.38
N ASN A 2 -27.96 2.58 43.82
CA ASN A 2 -27.67 2.97 42.43
C ASN A 2 -26.19 3.37 42.36
N GLN A 3 -25.34 2.42 41.96
CA GLN A 3 -23.97 2.70 41.56
C GLN A 3 -24.01 3.30 40.15
N ILE A 4 -23.34 4.41 39.97
CA ILE A 4 -23.11 5.07 38.68
C ILE A 4 -21.76 4.55 38.19
N ASP A 5 -21.79 3.66 37.20
CA ASP A 5 -20.60 3.22 36.48
C ASP A 5 -19.90 4.42 35.84
N PRO A 6 -18.58 4.61 36.03
CA PRO A 6 -17.84 5.60 35.26
C PRO A 6 -17.77 5.12 33.80
N LYS A 7 -18.42 5.86 32.90
CA LYS A 7 -18.20 5.79 31.45
C LYS A 7 -16.69 5.84 31.18
N GLN A 8 -16.09 4.70 30.88
CA GLN A 8 -14.72 4.61 30.39
C GLN A 8 -14.64 5.36 29.07
N SER A 9 -14.08 6.56 29.10
CA SER A 9 -13.65 7.26 27.89
C SER A 9 -12.53 6.43 27.25
N PRO A 10 -12.61 6.07 25.95
CA PRO A 10 -11.54 5.34 25.30
C PRO A 10 -10.26 6.18 25.38
N THR A 11 -9.24 5.62 26.03
CA THR A 11 -7.94 6.26 26.20
C THR A 11 -7.29 6.46 24.83
N THR A 12 -6.62 7.60 24.67
CA THR A 12 -5.89 7.99 23.45
C THR A 12 -4.89 6.95 22.96
N GLU A 13 -4.49 6.00 23.82
CA GLU A 13 -3.56 4.90 23.54
C GLU A 13 -4.12 3.82 22.60
N GLN A 14 -5.44 3.72 22.41
CA GLN A 14 -6.04 2.76 21.47
C GLN A 14 -5.89 3.15 19.99
N ARG A 15 -5.28 4.31 19.67
CA ARG A 15 -5.25 4.86 18.30
C ARG A 15 -4.10 4.39 17.39
N TYR A 16 -3.27 3.44 17.80
CA TYR A 16 -2.16 2.99 16.96
C TYR A 16 -1.82 1.50 17.14
N GLN A 17 -2.78 0.63 16.87
CA GLN A 17 -2.42 -0.70 16.35
C GLN A 17 -2.29 -0.52 14.84
N PRO A 18 -1.08 -0.55 14.25
CA PRO A 18 -0.97 -0.54 12.80
C PRO A 18 -1.69 -1.78 12.28
N ALA A 19 -2.79 -1.58 11.55
CA ALA A 19 -3.42 -2.68 10.85
C ALA A 19 -2.36 -3.30 9.93
N GLY A 20 -2.10 -4.59 10.09
CA GLY A 20 -1.15 -5.30 9.24
C GLY A 20 -1.65 -5.28 7.80
N LEU A 21 -0.83 -4.76 6.88
CA LEU A 21 -1.14 -4.82 5.46
C LEU A 21 -0.65 -6.14 4.89
N TYR A 22 -1.53 -6.82 4.14
CA TYR A 22 -1.19 -7.98 3.33
C TYR A 22 -0.83 -7.48 1.94
N LEU A 23 0.39 -7.81 1.51
CA LEU A 23 0.92 -7.38 0.23
C LEU A 23 0.80 -8.49 -0.81
N VAL A 24 0.16 -8.19 -1.92
CA VAL A 24 0.05 -9.08 -3.07
C VAL A 24 0.80 -8.48 -4.24
N GLN A 25 1.73 -9.23 -4.83
CA GLN A 25 2.43 -8.77 -6.02
C GLN A 25 1.47 -8.64 -7.19
N LEU A 26 1.49 -7.50 -7.87
CA LEU A 26 0.65 -7.19 -9.03
C LEU A 26 1.45 -7.30 -10.32
N ASP A 27 0.74 -7.58 -11.41
CA ASP A 27 1.29 -7.39 -12.76
C ASP A 27 1.42 -5.88 -13.02
N PRO A 28 2.61 -5.36 -13.37
CA PRO A 28 2.77 -3.96 -13.75
C PRO A 28 1.78 -3.48 -14.82
N GLN A 29 1.37 -4.36 -15.74
CA GLN A 29 0.41 -4.04 -16.82
C GLN A 29 -1.01 -3.77 -16.31
N SER A 30 -1.37 -4.32 -15.13
CA SER A 30 -2.69 -4.08 -14.55
C SER A 30 -2.77 -2.74 -13.81
N VAL A 31 -1.63 -2.19 -13.39
CA VAL A 31 -1.59 -1.00 -12.51
C VAL A 31 -1.09 0.27 -13.19
N VAL A 32 -0.34 0.16 -14.29
CA VAL A 32 0.25 1.31 -14.99
C VAL A 32 0.19 1.12 -16.51
N ASP A 33 -0.14 2.18 -17.24
CA ASP A 33 -0.01 2.28 -18.69
C ASP A 33 1.46 2.37 -19.10
N GLY A 34 1.85 1.55 -20.06
CA GLY A 34 3.23 1.42 -20.50
C GLY A 34 3.32 0.52 -21.73
N VAL A 35 4.56 0.28 -22.14
CA VAL A 35 4.89 -0.55 -23.29
C VAL A 35 5.73 -1.73 -22.82
N ARG A 36 5.35 -2.93 -23.25
CA ARG A 36 6.15 -4.13 -23.00
C ARG A 36 7.30 -4.18 -24.01
N TYR A 37 8.52 -4.29 -23.50
CA TYR A 37 9.74 -4.52 -24.26
C TYR A 37 10.37 -5.81 -23.73
N ASP A 38 10.26 -6.89 -24.52
CA ASP A 38 10.68 -8.25 -24.15
C ASP A 38 10.12 -8.66 -22.77
N ASP A 39 11.00 -8.86 -21.79
CA ASP A 39 10.68 -9.27 -20.43
C ASP A 39 10.46 -8.10 -19.46
N THR A 40 10.57 -6.86 -19.93
CA THR A 40 10.42 -5.64 -19.13
C THR A 40 9.19 -4.84 -19.53
N TYR A 41 8.57 -4.17 -18.57
CA TYR A 41 7.47 -3.24 -18.81
C TYR A 41 7.91 -1.82 -18.47
N LEU A 42 7.90 -0.94 -19.48
CA LEU A 42 8.33 0.45 -19.34
C LEU A 42 7.11 1.36 -19.32
N ALA A 43 6.93 2.05 -18.20
CA ALA A 43 5.93 3.10 -18.05
C ALA A 43 6.58 4.48 -18.16
N ASP A 44 5.74 5.49 -18.44
CA ASP A 44 6.15 6.89 -18.35
C ASP A 44 6.47 7.27 -16.89
N GLU A 45 7.06 8.44 -16.65
CA GLU A 45 7.53 8.85 -15.30
C GLU A 45 6.42 8.74 -14.23
N ILE A 46 6.59 7.80 -13.29
CA ILE A 46 5.69 7.57 -12.16
C ILE A 46 6.18 8.38 -10.96
N ARG A 47 5.34 9.29 -10.46
CA ARG A 47 5.64 10.02 -9.23
C ARG A 47 5.17 9.25 -8.02
N THR A 48 6.03 9.11 -7.03
CA THR A 48 5.67 8.56 -5.73
C THR A 48 5.11 9.66 -4.82
N CYS A 49 4.17 9.28 -3.95
CA CYS A 49 3.49 10.20 -3.04
C CYS A 49 4.05 10.14 -1.61
N GLY A 50 4.86 9.13 -1.29
CA GLY A 50 5.51 8.98 0.00
C GLY A 50 6.09 7.59 0.20
N THR A 51 6.96 7.47 1.21
CA THR A 51 7.51 6.19 1.64
C THR A 51 6.62 5.55 2.71
N MET A 52 6.30 4.29 2.50
CA MET A 52 5.50 3.47 3.39
C MET A 52 6.37 2.81 4.47
N ARG A 53 5.73 2.38 5.56
CA ARG A 53 6.45 1.66 6.64
C ARG A 53 6.80 0.24 6.21
N GLU A 54 5.97 -0.34 5.36
CA GLU A 54 6.09 -1.68 4.83
C GLU A 54 7.35 -1.83 3.98
N THR A 55 8.05 -2.94 4.18
CA THR A 55 9.19 -3.32 3.37
C THR A 55 8.75 -4.22 2.21
N CYS A 56 9.51 -4.18 1.12
CA CYS A 56 9.30 -5.05 -0.01
C CYS A 56 9.52 -6.51 0.42
N PRO A 57 8.53 -7.40 0.26
CA PRO A 57 8.63 -8.80 0.69
C PRO A 57 9.66 -9.59 -0.12
N VAL A 58 10.13 -9.04 -1.25
CA VAL A 58 11.11 -9.66 -2.14
C VAL A 58 12.53 -9.23 -1.77
N CYS A 59 12.71 -7.96 -1.40
CA CYS A 59 14.03 -7.42 -1.06
C CYS A 59 14.36 -7.56 0.44
N GLY A 60 13.37 -7.69 1.31
CA GLY A 60 13.52 -7.70 2.77
C GLY A 60 13.65 -6.30 3.39
N ASP A 61 14.45 -5.44 2.76
CA ASP A 61 14.96 -4.22 3.42
C ASP A 61 14.48 -2.90 2.78
N GLY A 62 14.00 -2.95 1.53
CA GLY A 62 13.60 -1.75 0.80
C GLY A 62 12.19 -1.29 1.15
N HIS A 63 12.03 -0.08 1.70
CA HIS A 63 10.70 0.50 1.95
C HIS A 63 9.93 0.74 0.64
N LEU A 64 8.65 0.38 0.65
CA LEU A 64 7.77 0.58 -0.48
C LEU A 64 7.36 2.04 -0.62
N GLN A 65 7.13 2.48 -1.85
CA GLN A 65 6.66 3.82 -2.17
C GLN A 65 5.18 3.78 -2.52
N LEU A 66 4.38 4.70 -1.99
CA LEU A 66 2.99 4.86 -2.39
C LEU A 66 2.92 5.52 -3.76
N VAL A 67 2.17 4.91 -4.67
CA VAL A 67 1.84 5.47 -5.98
C VAL A 67 0.32 5.62 -6.06
N LEU A 68 -0.13 6.86 -6.21
CA LEU A 68 -1.55 7.18 -6.38
C LEU A 68 -1.91 7.33 -7.86
N ARG A 69 -3.21 7.23 -8.14
CA ARG A 69 -3.76 7.35 -9.48
C ARG A 69 -3.49 8.74 -10.06
N GLN A 70 -2.66 8.79 -11.09
CA GLN A 70 -2.30 10.00 -11.83
C GLN A 70 -1.66 9.62 -13.17
N LYS A 71 -1.91 10.40 -14.22
CA LYS A 71 -1.36 10.16 -15.58
C LYS A 71 -1.58 8.69 -16.00
N SER A 72 -0.48 7.95 -16.16
CA SER A 72 -0.40 6.55 -16.59
C SER A 72 -0.72 5.54 -15.47
N VAL A 73 -0.89 5.96 -14.22
CA VAL A 73 -1.25 5.02 -13.14
C VAL A 73 -2.74 4.72 -13.21
N ARG A 74 -3.09 3.44 -13.44
CA ARG A 74 -4.46 2.94 -13.51
C ARG A 74 -5.06 2.74 -12.12
N ILE A 75 -4.29 2.10 -11.23
CA ILE A 75 -4.73 1.67 -9.91
C ILE A 75 -3.68 2.11 -8.87
N PRO A 76 -4.09 2.70 -7.73
CA PRO A 76 -3.19 2.96 -6.61
C PRO A 76 -2.46 1.69 -6.15
N HIS A 77 -1.16 1.76 -5.97
CA HIS A 77 -0.33 0.61 -5.59
C HIS A 77 0.89 1.04 -4.81
N LEU A 78 1.60 0.06 -4.26
CA LEU A 78 2.91 0.23 -3.66
C LEU A 78 3.99 -0.20 -4.67
N PHE A 79 5.09 0.54 -4.73
CA PHE A 79 6.18 0.33 -5.68
C PHE A 79 7.51 0.18 -4.95
N CYS A 80 8.27 -0.88 -5.27
CA CYS A 80 9.62 -1.04 -4.75
C CYS A 80 10.64 -0.39 -5.70
N LEU A 81 11.41 0.59 -5.21
CA LEU A 81 12.46 1.23 -6.01
C LEU A 81 13.62 0.29 -6.35
N GLU A 82 13.88 -0.74 -5.53
CA GLU A 82 15.01 -1.65 -5.71
C GLU A 82 14.73 -2.74 -6.76
N CYS A 83 13.58 -3.40 -6.68
CA CYS A 83 13.24 -4.51 -7.59
C CYS A 83 12.17 -4.16 -8.63
N THR A 84 11.66 -2.92 -8.63
CA THR A 84 10.65 -2.39 -9.56
C THR A 84 9.30 -3.12 -9.56
N ARG A 85 9.04 -3.98 -8.57
CA ARG A 85 7.77 -4.70 -8.46
C ARG A 85 6.68 -3.83 -7.84
N CYS A 86 5.45 -4.07 -8.29
CA CYS A 86 4.24 -3.42 -7.80
C CYS A 86 3.49 -4.35 -6.84
N PHE A 87 2.88 -3.77 -5.80
CA PHE A 87 2.10 -4.50 -4.80
C PHE A 87 0.77 -3.82 -4.52
N GLY A 88 -0.29 -4.62 -4.44
CA GLY A 88 -1.56 -4.22 -3.84
C GLY A 88 -1.47 -4.42 -2.34
N ALA A 89 -2.04 -3.50 -1.58
CA ALA A 89 -2.13 -3.61 -0.13
C ALA A 89 -3.58 -3.89 0.27
N PHE A 90 -3.77 -4.86 1.14
CA PHE A 90 -5.07 -5.32 1.61
C PHE A 90 -5.09 -5.38 3.14
N LEU A 91 -6.25 -5.15 3.72
CA LEU A 91 -6.52 -5.42 5.13
C LEU A 91 -6.70 -6.93 5.37
N GLU A 92 -6.74 -7.35 6.63
CA GLU A 92 -6.93 -8.76 7.03
C GLU A 92 -8.17 -9.42 6.43
N ASP A 93 -9.23 -8.66 6.19
CA ASP A 93 -10.48 -9.14 5.60
C ASP A 93 -10.46 -9.18 4.05
N GLY A 94 -9.32 -8.85 3.44
CA GLY A 94 -9.15 -8.79 1.99
C GLY A 94 -9.64 -7.48 1.35
N THR A 95 -10.10 -6.50 2.13
CA THR A 95 -10.46 -5.17 1.62
C THR A 95 -9.21 -4.45 1.11
N PRO A 96 -9.23 -3.86 -0.10
CA PRO A 96 -8.13 -3.01 -0.57
C PRO A 96 -7.87 -1.85 0.40
N ALA A 97 -6.63 -1.71 0.85
CA ALA A 97 -6.21 -0.64 1.77
C ALA A 97 -5.98 0.69 1.04
N LEU A 98 -5.78 0.65 -0.28
CA LEU A 98 -5.66 1.82 -1.14
C LEU A 98 -6.97 1.99 -1.90
N ILE A 99 -7.71 3.07 -1.60
CA ILE A 99 -8.95 3.42 -2.27
C ILE A 99 -8.67 4.29 -3.52
N GLU A 100 -9.58 4.22 -4.49
CA GLU A 100 -9.55 5.03 -5.72
C GLU A 100 -9.87 6.52 -5.50
#